data_AF-A0AAP0B7S7-F1
#
_entry.id   AF-A0AAP0B7S7-F1
#
_cell.length_a   1.000
_cell.length_b   1.000
_cell.length_c   1.000
_cell.angle_alpha   90.00
_cell.angle_beta   90.00
_cell.angle_gamma   90.00
#
_symmetry.space_group_name_H-M   'P 1'
#
loop_
_entity.id
_entity.type
_entity.pdbx_description
1 polymer ?
#
loop_
_entity_poly.entity_id
_entity_poly.type
_entity_poly.pdbx_seq_one_letter_code
_entity_poly.pdbx_strand_id
1 'polypeptide(L)'
;MLWKAASATRIVDFNLEMEKLKACDKKAYEWVKERHEKHWAKSHFSTWPKCDMLLNNFCEAFNKVILKARDKLIITMLETIRVLLMKRLHLQRDKVFKFNDNICHSIQQILENNKKMLITIF
;
A
#
# COMPACT_ATOMS: atom_id res chain seq x y z
N MET A 1 8.93 -11.54 12.19
CA MET A 1 10.22 -10.85 12.46
C MET A 1 10.54 -9.89 11.32
N LEU A 2 10.74 -10.35 10.08
CA LEU A 2 11.05 -9.46 8.94
C LEU A 2 10.02 -8.33 8.73
N TRP A 3 8.72 -8.64 8.71
CA TRP A 3 7.69 -7.61 8.53
C TRP A 3 7.67 -6.57 9.67
N LYS A 4 7.98 -7.01 10.90
CA LYS A 4 8.08 -6.12 12.06
C LYS A 4 9.29 -5.19 11.94
N ALA A 5 10.43 -5.70 11.48
CA ALA A 5 11.60 -4.88 11.15
C ALA A 5 11.27 -3.88 10.02
N ALA A 6 10.70 -4.36 8.91
CA ALA A 6 10.34 -3.50 7.76
C ALA A 6 9.37 -2.38 8.15
N SER A 7 8.40 -2.67 9.02
CA SER A 7 7.38 -1.72 9.47
C SER A 7 7.80 -0.84 10.65
N ALA A 8 8.96 -1.10 11.25
CA ALA A 8 9.46 -0.35 12.40
C ALA A 8 9.66 1.12 12.01
N THR A 9 9.12 2.04 12.82
CA THR A 9 9.23 3.48 12.56
C THR A 9 10.53 4.07 13.11
N ARG A 10 11.08 3.46 14.17
CA ARG A 10 12.34 3.90 14.81
C ARG A 10 13.45 2.91 14.50
N ILE A 11 14.67 3.43 14.36
CA ILE A 11 15.88 2.63 14.13
C ILE A 11 16.12 1.64 15.27
N VAL A 12 15.81 2.02 16.51
CA VAL A 12 15.97 1.15 17.69
C VAL A 12 15.08 -0.10 17.58
N ASP A 13 13.82 0.09 17.21
CA ASP A 13 12.85 -1.02 17.06
C ASP A 13 13.24 -1.92 15.88
N PHE A 14 13.74 -1.32 14.79
CA PHE A 14 14.28 -2.05 13.64
C PHE A 14 15.44 -2.95 14.06
N ASN A 15 16.45 -2.40 14.75
CA ASN A 15 17.63 -3.14 15.18
C ASN A 15 17.25 -4.31 16.12
N LEU A 16 16.30 -4.08 17.04
CA LEU A 16 15.78 -5.11 17.92
C LEU A 16 15.17 -6.29 17.13
N GLU A 17 14.35 -6.00 16.12
CA GLU A 17 13.74 -7.06 15.30
C GLU A 17 14.74 -7.75 14.37
N MET A 18 15.78 -7.04 13.91
CA MET A 18 16.87 -7.62 13.11
C MET A 18 17.74 -8.58 13.92
N GLU A 19 18.02 -8.28 15.19
CA GLU A 19 18.73 -9.21 16.08
C GLU A 19 17.89 -10.45 16.40
N LYS A 20 16.57 -10.30 16.59
CA LYS A 20 15.65 -11.46 16.71
C LYS A 20 15.66 -12.32 15.44
N LEU A 21 15.66 -11.70 14.27
CA LEU A 21 15.74 -12.42 12.99
C LEU A 21 17.05 -13.22 12.91
N LYS A 22 18.18 -12.61 13.28
CA LYS A 22 19.50 -13.25 13.29
C LYS A 22 19.59 -14.44 14.25
N ALA A 23 18.99 -14.32 15.44
CA ALA A 23 18.94 -15.39 16.42
C ALA A 23 18.07 -16.57 15.94
N CYS A 24 17.02 -16.30 15.17
CA CYS A 24 16.14 -17.34 14.63
C CYS A 24 16.72 -18.00 13.37
N ASP A 25 17.24 -17.22 12.43
CA ASP A 25 17.78 -17.70 11.16
C ASP A 25 18.88 -16.75 10.64
N LYS A 26 20.13 -17.21 10.75
CA LYS A 26 21.30 -16.46 10.29
C LYS A 26 21.32 -16.27 8.77
N LYS A 27 20.87 -17.26 7.99
CA LYS A 27 20.85 -17.16 6.52
C LYS A 27 19.82 -16.12 6.07
N ALA A 28 18.65 -16.10 6.70
CA ALA A 28 17.64 -15.08 6.43
C ALA A 28 18.15 -13.67 6.78
N TYR A 29 18.83 -13.52 7.93
CA TYR A 29 19.45 -12.25 8.31
C TYR A 29 20.48 -11.78 7.28
N GLU A 30 21.39 -12.66 6.83
CA GLU A 30 22.40 -12.34 5.82
C GLU A 30 21.75 -11.91 4.50
N TRP A 31 20.74 -12.64 4.02
CA TRP A 31 19.99 -12.29 2.81
C TRP A 31 19.32 -10.92 2.89
N VAL A 32 18.74 -10.57 4.05
CA VAL A 32 18.11 -9.27 4.24
C VAL A 32 19.16 -8.16 4.32
N LYS A 33 20.28 -8.41 5.00
CA LYS A 33 21.36 -7.45 5.20
C LYS A 33 22.07 -7.04 3.91
N GLU A 34 22.11 -7.92 2.90
CA GLU A 34 22.62 -7.58 1.57
C GLU A 34 21.83 -6.44 0.90
N ARG A 35 20.58 -6.22 1.29
CA ARG A 35 19.71 -5.16 0.74
C ARG A 35 19.76 -3.93 1.63
N HIS A 36 20.14 -2.79 1.06
CA HIS A 36 20.18 -1.52 1.78
C HIS A 36 18.82 -1.20 2.42
N GLU A 37 18.80 -0.97 3.73
CA GLU A 37 17.59 -0.74 4.53
C GLU A 37 16.73 0.43 4.05
N LYS A 38 17.32 1.43 3.39
CA LYS A 38 16.59 2.57 2.78
C LYS A 38 15.56 2.14 1.72
N HIS A 39 15.71 0.95 1.14
CA HIS A 39 14.82 0.47 0.08
C HIS A 39 13.60 -0.28 0.61
N TRP A 40 13.62 -0.75 1.86
CA TRP A 40 12.59 -1.68 2.34
C TRP A 40 12.17 -1.49 3.81
N ALA A 41 12.94 -0.77 4.62
CA ALA A 41 12.64 -0.52 6.03
C ALA A 41 12.18 0.92 6.27
N LYS A 42 10.96 1.07 6.80
CA LYS A 42 10.32 2.36 7.07
C LYS A 42 11.17 3.31 7.89
N SER A 43 11.84 2.80 8.92
CA SER A 43 12.74 3.57 9.80
C SER A 43 13.89 4.26 9.08
N HIS A 44 14.22 3.83 7.86
CA HIS A 44 15.32 4.33 7.04
C HIS A 44 14.85 5.08 5.79
N PHE A 45 13.53 5.24 5.60
CA PHE A 45 13.01 6.03 4.50
C PHE A 45 13.33 7.50 4.69
N SER A 46 13.51 8.21 3.57
CA SER A 46 13.62 9.66 3.61
C SER A 46 12.35 10.28 4.18
N THR A 47 12.50 11.27 5.04
CA THR A 47 11.38 12.05 5.58
C THR A 47 10.83 13.05 4.57
N TRP A 48 11.56 13.34 3.49
CA TRP A 48 11.16 14.30 2.46
C TRP A 48 9.86 13.91 1.73
N PRO A 49 9.71 12.69 1.17
CA PRO A 49 8.48 12.32 0.47
C PRO A 49 7.27 12.11 1.39
N LYS A 50 7.44 12.13 2.73
CA LYS A 50 6.41 11.84 3.75
C LYS A 50 5.49 10.66 3.37
N CYS A 51 6.07 9.64 2.72
CA CYS A 51 5.33 8.49 2.22
C CYS A 51 5.41 7.37 3.24
N ASP A 52 4.25 6.93 3.74
CA ASP A 52 4.16 5.81 4.68
C ASP A 52 3.90 4.45 3.99
N MET A 53 4.08 4.39 2.67
CA MET A 53 3.77 3.18 1.91
C MET A 53 4.97 2.24 1.89
N LEU A 54 4.83 1.09 2.58
CA LEU A 54 5.82 0.00 2.55
C LEU A 54 5.51 -1.08 1.50
N LEU A 55 4.29 -1.06 0.98
CA LEU A 55 3.79 -2.09 0.08
C LEU A 55 3.91 -1.67 -1.37
N ASN A 56 4.19 -2.66 -2.22
CA ASN A 56 4.22 -2.48 -3.67
C ASN A 56 2.81 -2.39 -4.30
N ASN A 57 1.75 -2.30 -3.49
CA ASN A 57 0.35 -2.36 -3.92
C ASN A 57 0.02 -1.34 -5.03
N PHE A 58 0.58 -0.13 -4.95
CA PHE A 58 0.34 0.88 -5.98
C PHE A 58 0.94 0.48 -7.32
N CYS A 59 2.19 0.02 -7.34
CA CYS A 59 2.84 -0.44 -8.54
C CYS A 59 2.14 -1.67 -9.11
N GLU A 60 1.73 -2.61 -8.27
CA GLU A 60 0.98 -3.80 -8.71
C GLU A 60 -0.37 -3.44 -9.31
N ALA A 61 -1.13 -2.57 -8.65
CA ALA A 61 -2.41 -2.10 -9.15
C ALA A 61 -2.24 -1.35 -10.47
N PHE A 62 -1.23 -0.47 -10.57
CA PHE A 62 -0.92 0.25 -11.79
C PHE A 62 -0.53 -0.69 -12.93
N ASN A 63 0.41 -1.61 -12.68
CA ASN A 63 0.90 -2.57 -13.66
C ASN A 63 -0.21 -3.47 -14.19
N LYS A 64 -1.15 -3.89 -13.33
CA LYS A 64 -2.35 -4.65 -13.74
C LYS A 64 -3.23 -3.85 -14.70
N VAL A 65 -3.42 -2.56 -14.45
CA VAL A 65 -4.25 -1.69 -15.28
C VAL A 65 -3.62 -1.44 -16.65
N ILE A 66 -2.31 -1.19 -16.70
CA ILE A 66 -1.63 -0.85 -17.97
C ILE A 66 -1.17 -2.08 -18.76
N LEU A 67 -1.30 -3.29 -18.22
CA LEU A 67 -0.75 -4.51 -18.81
C LEU A 67 -1.08 -4.66 -20.31
N LYS A 68 -2.36 -4.46 -20.67
CA LYS A 68 -2.82 -4.56 -22.08
C LYS A 68 -2.40 -3.38 -22.95
N ALA A 69 -2.15 -2.22 -22.35
CA ALA A 69 -1.75 -1.00 -23.05
C ALA A 69 -0.24 -0.96 -23.32
N ARG A 70 0.56 -1.63 -22.47
CA ARG A 70 2.03 -1.60 -22.52
C ARG A 70 2.61 -2.20 -23.79
N ASP A 71 1.92 -3.17 -24.40
CA ASP A 71 2.37 -3.83 -25.63
C ASP A 71 1.94 -3.06 -26.91
N LYS A 72 1.47 -1.82 -26.76
CA LYS A 72 1.06 -0.95 -27.87
C LYS A 72 2.07 0.16 -28.09
N LEU A 73 1.97 0.82 -29.25
CA LEU A 73 2.76 2.03 -29.52
C LEU A 73 2.55 3.07 -28.43
N ILE A 74 3.57 3.88 -28.15
CA ILE A 74 3.56 4.86 -27.06
C ILE A 74 2.32 5.77 -27.09
N ILE A 75 1.92 6.21 -28.28
CA ILE A 75 0.73 7.06 -28.48
C ILE A 75 -0.54 6.30 -28.07
N THR A 76 -0.69 5.06 -28.51
CA THR A 76 -1.84 4.19 -28.17
C THR A 76 -1.89 3.86 -26.67
N MET A 77 -0.72 3.62 -26.05
CA MET A 77 -0.63 3.38 -24.61
C MET A 77 -1.10 4.59 -23.80
N LEU A 78 -0.60 5.79 -24.14
CA LEU A 78 -0.98 7.03 -23.47
C LEU A 78 -2.47 7.34 -23.64
N GLU A 79 -3.00 7.13 -24.85
CA GLU A 79 -4.41 7.34 -25.13
C GLU A 79 -5.31 6.37 -24.34
N THR A 80 -4.88 5.11 -24.22
CA THR A 80 -5.58 4.11 -23.39
C THR A 80 -5.60 4.53 -21.92
N ILE A 81 -4.47 4.98 -21.37
CA ILE A 81 -4.38 5.48 -19.99
C ILE A 81 -5.30 6.69 -19.79
N ARG A 82 -5.29 7.64 -20.74
CA ARG A 82 -6.15 8.84 -20.69
C ARG A 82 -7.63 8.47 -20.62
N VAL A 83 -8.09 7.58 -21.50
CA VAL A 83 -9.49 7.12 -21.54
C VAL A 83 -9.87 6.38 -20.25
N LEU A 84 -8.97 5.54 -19.71
CA LEU A 84 -9.19 4.85 -18.44
C LEU A 84 -9.37 5.83 -17.27
N LEU A 85 -8.52 6.84 -17.18
CA LEU A 85 -8.60 7.87 -16.14
C LEU A 85 -9.91 8.67 -16.26
N MET A 86 -10.27 9.10 -17.47
CA MET A 86 -11.51 9.84 -17.70
C MET A 86 -12.76 9.02 -17.32
N LYS A 87 -12.83 7.75 -17.74
CA LYS A 87 -13.93 6.85 -17.37
C LYS A 87 -14.02 6.67 -15.86
N ARG A 88 -12.89 6.47 -15.18
CA ARG A 88 -12.84 6.29 -13.73
C ARG A 88 -13.33 7.53 -12.98
N LEU A 89 -12.85 8.72 -13.36
CA LEU A 89 -13.28 9.99 -12.76
C LEU A 89 -14.77 10.24 -13.00
N HIS A 90 -15.26 9.98 -14.21
CA HIS A 90 -16.67 10.12 -14.56
C HIS A 90 -17.55 9.19 -13.71
N LEU A 91 -17.21 7.89 -13.64
CA LEU A 91 -17.93 6.93 -12.79
C LEU A 91 -17.90 7.31 -11.31
N GLN A 92 -16.78 7.84 -10.81
CA GLN A 92 -16.67 8.27 -9.43
C GLN A 92 -17.52 9.51 -9.15
N ARG A 93 -17.53 10.48 -10.06
CA ARG A 93 -18.41 11.66 -9.99
C ARG A 93 -19.87 11.25 -9.94
N ASP A 94 -20.29 10.38 -10.86
CA ASP A 94 -21.69 9.95 -10.94
C ASP A 94 -22.13 9.12 -9.71
N LYS A 95 -21.21 8.34 -9.13
CA LYS A 95 -21.43 7.66 -7.84
C LYS A 95 -21.66 8.65 -6.70
N VAL A 96 -20.82 9.68 -6.60
CA VAL A 96 -20.95 10.71 -5.55
C VAL A 96 -22.21 11.55 -5.77
N PHE A 97 -22.58 11.87 -7.00
CA PHE A 97 -23.79 12.63 -7.30
C PHE A 97 -25.07 11.90 -6.90
N LYS A 98 -25.09 10.57 -7.00
CA LYS A 98 -26.20 9.72 -6.54
C LYS A 98 -26.20 9.49 -5.02
N PHE A 99 -25.17 9.98 -4.33
CA PHE A 99 -24.98 9.74 -2.91
C PHE A 99 -25.62 10.88 -2.10
N ASN A 100 -26.67 10.57 -1.34
CA ASN A 100 -27.40 11.55 -0.55
C ASN A 100 -27.03 11.56 0.94
N ASP A 101 -26.21 10.60 1.40
CA ASP A 101 -25.85 10.51 2.82
C ASP A 101 -24.62 11.38 3.15
N ASN A 102 -24.48 11.72 4.43
CA ASN A 102 -23.37 12.57 4.90
C ASN A 102 -22.03 11.81 5.00
N ILE A 103 -22.02 10.48 4.92
CA ILE A 103 -20.82 9.64 5.14
C ILE A 103 -20.67 8.66 3.99
N CYS A 104 -19.54 8.66 3.29
CA CYS A 104 -19.27 7.73 2.20
C CYS A 104 -19.53 6.25 2.59
N HIS A 105 -20.18 5.49 1.70
CA HIS A 105 -20.56 4.08 1.90
C HIS A 105 -19.43 3.21 2.46
N SER A 106 -18.18 3.37 1.98
CA SER A 106 -17.05 2.58 2.48
C SER A 106 -16.75 2.84 3.96
N ILE A 107 -16.84 4.10 4.40
CA ILE A 107 -16.65 4.46 5.81
C ILE A 107 -17.84 3.99 6.64
N GLN A 108 -19.06 4.13 6.11
CA GLN A 108 -20.27 3.65 6.77
C GLN A 108 -20.23 2.12 7.00
N GLN A 109 -19.77 1.36 6.02
CA GLN A 109 -19.61 -0.09 6.13
C GLN A 109 -18.55 -0.47 7.18
N ILE A 110 -17.45 0.29 7.27
CA ILE A 110 -16.44 0.11 8.33
C ILE A 110 -17.05 0.41 9.72
N LEU A 111 -17.79 1.51 9.85
CA LEU A 111 -18.49 1.87 11.08
C LEU A 111 -19.48 0.77 11.52
N GLU A 112 -20.28 0.26 10.59
CA GLU A 112 -21.24 -0.82 10.85
C GLU A 112 -20.55 -2.12 11.27
N ASN A 113 -19.46 -2.49 10.60
CA ASN A 113 -18.67 -3.66 10.98
C ASN A 113 -18.06 -3.51 12.37
N ASN A 114 -17.53 -2.33 12.70
CA ASN A 114 -16.96 -2.05 14.01
C ASN A 114 -18.04 -2.05 15.11
N LYS A 115 -19.24 -1.53 14.84
CA LYS A 115 -20.38 -1.62 15.76
C LYS A 115 -20.76 -3.07 16.04
N LYS A 116 -20.84 -3.93 15.01
CA LYS A 116 -21.12 -5.36 15.18
C LYS A 116 -20.06 -6.05 16.02
N MET A 117 -18.78 -5.80 15.75
CA MET A 117 -17.66 -6.36 16.53
C MET A 117 -17.74 -5.98 18.01
N LEU A 118 -18.07 -4.72 18.32
CA LEU A 118 -18.26 -4.28 19.70
C LEU A 118 -19.42 -5.01 20.38
N ILE A 119 -20.54 -5.21 19.68
CA ILE A 119 -21.71 -5.91 20.23
C ILE A 119 -21.41 -7.40 20.45
N THR A 120 -20.56 -8.04 19.65
CA THR A 120 -20.21 -9.46 19.83
C THR A 120 -19.19 -9.71 20.95
N ILE A 121 -18.51 -8.66 21.43
CA ILE A 121 -17.51 -8.74 22.52
C ILE A 121 -18.15 -8.51 23.90
N PHE A 122 -19.40 -8.05 23.95
CA PHE A 122 -20.24 -7.95 25.16
C PHE A 122 -21.35 -9.00 25.15
#